data_AF-A0A1D5RAC5-F1
#
_entry.id   AF-A0A1D5RAC5-F1
#
_cell.length_a   1.000
_cell.length_b   1.000
_cell.length_c   1.000
_cell.angle_alpha   90.00
_cell.angle_beta   90.00
_cell.angle_gamma   90.00
#
_symmetry.space_group_name_H-M   'P 1'
#
loop_
_entity.id
_entity.type
_entity.pdbx_description
1 polymer ?
#
loop_
_entity_poly.entity_id
_entity_poly.type
_entity_poly.pdbx_seq_one_letter_code
_entity_poly.pdbx_strand_id
1 'polypeptide(L)'
;MAATGLLALRTLPGPSWVRGSGPSVLSRLRDAAVVRPGFLSTAEEETLNRELEPELRRRRYEYDHWDAAIHGFRETEKWRWSEASRAILQRVQAAAFGPGQTLLSSVHVLDLEARGYIKPHVDSIKFCGATIAGLSLLSPSVMRLVHTQDPGEWLELLLEPGSLYILRGSARYDFSHEILRDEESFFGERRIPRGRRISVICRSLPEGMGPGESGQPPPALPPKLKTAAGSYLHLPTVSFGPQNQNQECCYSLLWQHRLQFWLQSRIK
;
A
#
# COMPACT_ATOMS: atom_id res chain seq x y z
N MET A 1 -10.15 14.09 56.21
CA MET A 1 -9.03 13.14 56.16
C MET A 1 -9.01 12.57 54.76
N ALA A 2 -8.06 13.04 53.95
CA ALA A 2 -8.04 12.89 52.50
C ALA A 2 -7.73 11.45 52.06
N ALA A 3 -8.30 11.11 50.91
CA ALA A 3 -8.14 9.87 50.17
C ALA A 3 -6.70 9.64 49.69
N THR A 4 -6.34 8.37 49.48
CA THR A 4 -5.55 7.98 48.30
C THR A 4 -5.68 6.47 48.08
N GLY A 5 -6.57 6.11 47.16
CA GLY A 5 -6.56 4.80 46.51
C GLY A 5 -5.41 4.77 45.52
N LEU A 6 -4.45 3.87 45.77
CA LEU A 6 -3.37 3.61 44.85
C LEU A 6 -3.93 2.74 43.71
N LEU A 7 -4.35 3.38 42.62
CA LEU A 7 -4.68 2.70 41.38
C LEU A 7 -3.38 2.08 40.85
N ALA A 8 -3.26 0.75 40.94
CA ALA A 8 -2.14 0.02 40.37
C ALA A 8 -2.11 0.25 38.85
N LEU A 9 -1.17 1.10 38.39
CA LEU A 9 -0.75 1.18 37.00
C LEU A 9 -0.20 -0.19 36.60
N ARG A 10 -1.05 -1.01 35.98
CA ARG A 10 -0.62 -2.22 35.27
C ARG A 10 0.18 -1.79 34.04
N THR A 11 1.49 -1.65 34.20
CA THR A 11 2.43 -1.66 33.09
C THR A 11 2.41 -3.06 32.45
N LEU A 12 1.90 -3.17 31.23
CA LEU A 12 2.05 -4.39 30.43
C LEU A 12 3.50 -4.47 29.94
N PRO A 13 4.24 -5.58 30.18
CA PRO A 13 5.63 -5.70 29.76
C PRO A 13 5.72 -6.32 28.36
N GLY A 14 6.15 -5.51 27.39
CA GLY A 14 6.44 -5.89 26.01
C GLY A 14 6.13 -4.75 25.04
N PRO A 15 6.91 -4.53 23.97
CA PRO A 15 6.57 -3.53 22.97
C PRO A 15 5.26 -3.95 22.27
N SER A 16 4.18 -3.18 22.49
CA SER A 16 2.99 -3.27 21.66
C SER A 16 3.30 -2.63 20.31
N TRP A 17 3.08 -3.34 19.21
CA TRP A 17 3.32 -2.87 17.83
C TRP A 17 2.16 -2.06 17.26
N VAL A 18 1.06 -1.98 18.03
CA VAL A 18 -0.17 -1.30 17.67
C VAL A 18 -0.59 -0.37 18.80
N ARG A 19 -0.99 0.84 18.45
CA ARG A 19 -1.67 1.81 19.31
C ARG A 19 -2.93 2.30 18.62
N GLY A 20 -3.88 2.83 19.36
CA GLY A 20 -5.11 3.38 18.81
C GLY A 20 -5.73 4.42 19.70
N SER A 21 -6.67 5.17 19.13
CA SER A 21 -7.38 6.25 19.84
C SER A 21 -8.21 5.76 21.02
N GLY A 22 -8.64 4.49 21.02
CA GLY A 22 -9.33 3.88 22.14
C GLY A 22 -9.55 2.37 22.01
N PRO A 23 -10.11 1.71 23.05
CA PRO A 23 -10.32 0.26 23.06
C PRO A 23 -11.25 -0.24 21.94
N SER A 24 -12.25 0.56 21.56
CA SER A 24 -13.24 0.17 20.54
C SER A 24 -12.60 -0.05 19.17
N VAL A 25 -11.78 0.90 18.70
CA VAL A 25 -11.09 0.78 17.40
C VAL A 25 -10.06 -0.35 17.42
N LEU A 26 -9.32 -0.51 18.53
CA LEU A 26 -8.37 -1.62 18.72
C LEU A 26 -9.06 -2.98 18.66
N SER A 27 -10.24 -3.11 19.28
CA SER A 27 -11.01 -4.35 19.25
C SER A 27 -11.57 -4.62 17.85
N ARG A 28 -12.15 -3.61 17.19
CA ARG A 28 -12.76 -3.73 15.86
C ARG A 28 -11.73 -4.09 14.79
N LEU A 29 -10.52 -3.55 14.89
CA LEU A 29 -9.47 -3.72 13.88
C LEU A 29 -8.40 -4.76 14.25
N ARG A 30 -8.57 -5.50 15.35
CA ARG A 30 -7.59 -6.48 15.86
C ARG A 30 -7.07 -7.43 14.78
N ASP A 31 -7.96 -7.97 13.96
CA ASP A 31 -7.63 -8.93 12.89
C ASP A 31 -7.58 -8.27 11.49
N ALA A 32 -7.87 -6.97 11.43
CA ALA A 32 -7.94 -6.18 10.21
C ALA A 32 -6.64 -5.40 9.95
N ALA A 33 -6.01 -4.86 10.99
CA ALA A 33 -4.74 -4.13 10.94
C ALA A 33 -3.71 -4.85 11.82
N VAL A 34 -2.92 -5.73 11.21
CA VAL A 34 -2.03 -6.65 11.92
C VAL A 34 -0.57 -6.30 11.62
N VAL A 35 0.30 -6.35 12.64
CA VAL A 35 1.75 -6.30 12.49
C VAL A 35 2.35 -7.59 13.02
N ARG A 36 3.21 -8.22 12.23
CA ARG A 36 4.04 -9.37 12.61
C ARG A 36 5.51 -8.93 12.61
N PRO A 37 6.06 -8.47 13.75
CA PRO A 37 7.48 -8.14 13.86
C PRO A 37 8.34 -9.40 13.67
N GLY A 38 9.56 -9.24 13.15
CA GLY A 38 10.48 -10.37 12.92
C GLY A 38 9.91 -11.46 12.01
N PHE A 39 9.01 -11.08 11.07
CA PHE A 39 8.46 -12.02 10.11
C PHE A 39 9.54 -12.54 9.16
N LEU A 40 10.45 -11.66 8.77
CA LEU A 40 11.68 -12.01 8.06
C LEU A 40 12.79 -12.29 9.09
N SER A 41 13.57 -13.32 8.82
CA SER A 41 14.90 -13.46 9.40
C SER A 41 15.88 -12.46 8.75
N THR A 42 17.00 -12.19 9.42
CA THR A 42 18.06 -11.33 8.87
C THR A 42 18.58 -11.82 7.51
N ALA A 43 18.62 -13.14 7.30
CA ALA A 43 19.01 -13.73 6.01
C ALA A 43 17.97 -13.45 4.90
N GLU A 44 16.69 -13.44 5.23
CA GLU A 44 15.61 -13.11 4.29
C GLU A 44 15.58 -11.60 3.98
N GLU A 45 15.83 -10.74 4.98
CA GLU A 45 16.01 -9.30 4.76
C GLU A 45 17.16 -9.04 3.78
N GLU A 46 18.32 -9.66 4.00
CA GLU A 46 19.49 -9.52 3.13
C GLU A 46 19.24 -10.08 1.73
N THR A 47 18.48 -11.19 1.62
CA THR A 47 18.09 -11.78 0.33
C THR A 47 17.30 -10.77 -0.51
N LEU A 48 16.27 -10.15 0.08
CA LEU A 48 15.47 -9.14 -0.61
C LEU A 48 16.31 -7.90 -0.93
N ASN A 49 17.11 -7.43 0.02
CA ASN A 49 17.94 -6.24 -0.18
C ASN A 49 18.92 -6.41 -1.35
N ARG A 50 19.65 -7.54 -1.41
CA ARG A 50 20.59 -7.84 -2.50
C ARG A 50 19.91 -7.93 -3.86
N GLU A 51 18.69 -8.48 -3.91
CA GLU A 51 17.95 -8.61 -5.17
C GLU A 51 17.38 -7.28 -5.65
N LEU A 52 16.91 -6.43 -4.73
CA LEU A 52 16.19 -5.20 -5.06
C LEU A 52 17.12 -3.99 -5.29
N GLU A 53 18.24 -3.90 -4.57
CA GLU A 53 19.14 -2.74 -4.64
C GLU A 53 19.64 -2.43 -6.06
N PRO A 54 20.09 -3.40 -6.88
CA PRO A 54 20.57 -3.11 -8.24
C PRO A 54 19.49 -2.55 -9.16
N GLU A 55 18.24 -2.95 -8.96
CA GLU A 55 17.10 -2.49 -9.75
C GLU A 55 16.67 -1.07 -9.32
N LEU A 56 16.53 -0.85 -8.01
CA LEU A 56 16.15 0.44 -7.43
C LEU A 56 17.21 1.51 -7.69
N ARG A 57 18.50 1.19 -7.56
CA ARG A 57 19.61 2.15 -7.76
C ARG A 57 19.66 2.77 -9.16
N ARG A 58 19.10 2.08 -10.16
CA ARG A 58 19.02 2.58 -11.55
C ARG A 58 17.92 3.63 -11.74
N ARG A 59 17.00 3.76 -10.79
CA ARG A 59 15.89 4.72 -10.81
C ARG A 59 16.24 5.96 -9.99
N ARG A 60 15.74 7.10 -10.43
CA ARG A 60 15.87 8.39 -9.72
C ARG A 60 14.73 8.52 -8.71
N TYR A 61 14.97 9.27 -7.63
CA TYR A 61 13.91 9.65 -6.71
C TYR A 61 13.00 10.71 -7.36
N GLU A 62 11.71 10.57 -7.11
CA GLU A 62 10.62 11.40 -7.59
C GLU A 62 10.00 12.18 -6.40
N TYR A 63 9.67 13.46 -6.64
CA TYR A 63 9.18 14.39 -5.62
C TYR A 63 7.86 15.08 -6.01
N ASP A 64 7.58 15.19 -7.31
CA ASP A 64 6.39 15.82 -7.87
C ASP A 64 5.59 14.79 -8.66
N HIS A 65 4.39 14.48 -8.18
CA HIS A 65 3.44 13.60 -8.89
C HIS A 65 2.03 14.20 -8.80
N TRP A 66 1.21 13.99 -9.82
CA TRP A 66 -0.07 14.69 -9.98
C TRP A 66 -1.11 14.36 -8.91
N ASP A 67 -1.00 13.19 -8.25
CA ASP A 67 -1.82 12.82 -7.09
C ASP A 67 -1.12 13.09 -5.74
N ALA A 68 0.19 13.37 -5.75
CA ALA A 68 1.01 13.81 -4.62
C ALA A 68 0.88 12.97 -3.33
N ALA A 69 0.56 11.68 -3.45
CA ALA A 69 0.40 10.78 -2.30
C ALA A 69 1.74 10.33 -1.73
N ILE A 70 2.74 10.08 -2.58
CA ILE A 70 4.07 9.61 -2.19
C ILE A 70 5.11 10.68 -2.56
N HIS A 71 6.04 10.97 -1.64
CA HIS A 71 7.10 11.95 -1.83
C HIS A 71 8.48 11.35 -1.51
N GLY A 72 9.51 11.73 -2.26
CA GLY A 72 10.88 11.28 -2.03
C GLY A 72 11.01 9.77 -2.22
N PHE A 73 10.52 9.26 -3.35
CA PHE A 73 10.41 7.84 -3.59
C PHE A 73 10.92 7.41 -4.96
N ARG A 74 11.21 6.13 -5.09
CA ARG A 74 11.33 5.45 -6.39
C ARG A 74 10.70 4.08 -6.26
N GLU A 75 10.16 3.57 -7.35
CA GLU A 75 9.39 2.32 -7.31
C GLU A 75 9.61 1.45 -8.53
N THR A 76 9.29 0.16 -8.38
CA THR A 76 9.23 -0.79 -9.48
C THR A 76 8.11 -1.81 -9.24
N GLU A 77 7.52 -2.28 -10.33
CA GLU A 77 6.60 -3.41 -10.34
C GLU A 77 7.37 -4.67 -10.73
N LYS A 78 7.60 -5.55 -9.76
CA LYS A 78 8.48 -6.70 -9.93
C LYS A 78 7.66 -8.00 -9.98
N TRP A 79 7.78 -8.70 -11.10
CA TRP A 79 7.13 -10.00 -11.34
C TRP A 79 8.12 -11.16 -11.43
N ARG A 80 9.38 -10.89 -11.81
CA ARG A 80 10.47 -11.87 -11.81
C ARG A 80 11.24 -11.78 -10.49
N TRP A 81 11.18 -12.87 -9.73
CA TRP A 81 11.84 -13.03 -8.44
C TRP A 81 12.75 -14.26 -8.47
N SER A 82 13.88 -14.20 -7.76
CA SER A 82 14.70 -15.38 -7.47
C SER A 82 13.89 -16.44 -6.71
N GLU A 83 14.37 -17.69 -6.69
CA GLU A 83 13.70 -18.75 -5.94
C GLU A 83 13.65 -18.45 -4.43
N ALA A 84 14.72 -17.89 -3.87
CA ALA A 84 14.80 -17.50 -2.47
C ALA A 84 13.77 -16.40 -2.13
N SER A 85 13.69 -15.33 -2.93
CA SER A 85 12.70 -14.28 -2.72
C SER A 85 11.26 -14.76 -2.97
N ARG A 86 11.06 -15.67 -3.94
CA ARG A 86 9.74 -16.28 -4.18
C ARG A 86 9.28 -17.08 -2.97
N ALA A 87 10.16 -17.80 -2.28
CA ALA A 87 9.82 -18.51 -1.04
C ALA A 87 9.36 -17.54 0.06
N ILE A 88 10.00 -16.38 0.18
CA ILE A 88 9.56 -15.33 1.12
C ILE A 88 8.16 -14.82 0.73
N LEU A 89 7.92 -14.53 -0.55
CA LEU A 89 6.61 -14.07 -1.03
C LEU A 89 5.50 -15.11 -0.84
N GLN A 90 5.82 -16.41 -0.97
CA GLN A 90 4.89 -17.49 -0.66
C GLN A 90 4.53 -17.52 0.84
N ARG A 91 5.50 -17.26 1.73
CA ARG A 91 5.21 -17.12 3.17
C ARG A 91 4.29 -15.92 3.44
N VAL A 92 4.51 -14.79 2.76
CA VAL A 92 3.61 -13.61 2.85
C VAL A 92 2.21 -13.98 2.37
N GLN A 93 2.12 -14.67 1.22
CA GLN A 93 0.85 -15.14 0.66
C GLN A 93 0.08 -15.99 1.69
N ALA A 94 0.72 -17.03 2.22
CA ALA A 94 0.12 -17.94 3.19
C ALA A 94 -0.25 -17.25 4.52
N ALA A 95 0.49 -16.21 4.92
CA ALA A 95 0.26 -15.49 6.16
C ALA A 95 -0.87 -14.46 6.08
N ALA A 96 -1.09 -13.86 4.91
CA ALA A 96 -1.92 -12.67 4.79
C ALA A 96 -3.21 -12.88 3.99
N PHE A 97 -3.21 -13.79 3.01
CA PHE A 97 -4.27 -13.94 2.01
C PHE A 97 -5.01 -15.26 2.20
N GLY A 98 -6.34 -15.22 2.12
CA GLY A 98 -7.19 -16.40 2.28
C GLY A 98 -7.21 -17.32 1.05
N PRO A 99 -7.71 -18.57 1.17
CA PRO A 99 -7.67 -19.60 0.11
C PRO A 99 -8.48 -19.28 -1.18
N GLY A 100 -9.13 -18.12 -1.29
CA GLY A 100 -9.80 -17.65 -2.51
C GLY A 100 -9.25 -16.32 -3.04
N GLN A 101 -8.22 -15.74 -2.41
CA GLN A 101 -7.65 -14.46 -2.83
C GLN A 101 -6.47 -14.68 -3.77
N THR A 102 -6.67 -14.33 -5.03
CA THR A 102 -5.58 -14.28 -6.02
C THR A 102 -4.78 -12.99 -5.81
N LEU A 103 -3.45 -13.06 -5.88
CA LEU A 103 -2.59 -11.88 -5.81
C LEU A 103 -2.51 -11.20 -7.18
N LEU A 104 -2.21 -9.90 -7.19
CA LEU A 104 -1.73 -9.24 -8.40
C LEU A 104 -0.47 -9.94 -8.93
N SER A 105 -0.31 -9.94 -10.26
CA SER A 105 0.79 -10.62 -10.94
C SER A 105 2.16 -9.98 -10.70
N SER A 106 2.19 -8.67 -10.43
CA SER A 106 3.38 -7.95 -9.98
C SER A 106 3.28 -7.59 -8.50
N VAL A 107 4.44 -7.59 -7.84
CA VAL A 107 4.60 -7.11 -6.47
C VAL A 107 5.20 -5.72 -6.53
N HIS A 108 4.57 -4.78 -5.83
CA HIS A 108 5.01 -3.40 -5.80
C HIS A 108 6.20 -3.26 -4.85
N VAL A 109 7.32 -2.72 -5.32
CA VAL A 109 8.48 -2.40 -4.50
C VAL A 109 8.66 -0.91 -4.47
N LEU A 110 8.58 -0.34 -3.26
CA LEU A 110 8.67 1.09 -3.00
C LEU A 110 9.90 1.38 -2.14
N ASP A 111 10.75 2.29 -2.61
CA ASP A 111 11.94 2.77 -1.90
C ASP A 111 11.74 4.25 -1.57
N LEU A 112 11.60 4.53 -0.27
CA LEU A 112 11.53 5.88 0.29
C LEU A 112 12.92 6.28 0.76
N GLU A 113 13.36 7.49 0.40
CA GLU A 113 14.53 8.06 1.04
C GLU A 113 14.22 8.47 2.51
N ALA A 114 15.23 8.91 3.25
CA ALA A 114 15.07 9.32 4.65
C ALA A 114 14.03 10.43 4.85
N ARG A 115 13.94 11.38 3.90
CA ARG A 115 12.94 12.45 3.87
C ARG A 115 11.64 12.05 3.17
N GLY A 116 11.60 10.87 2.56
CA GLY A 116 10.45 10.38 1.82
C GLY A 116 9.32 9.95 2.76
N TYR A 117 8.08 10.14 2.32
CA TYR A 117 6.89 9.84 3.13
C TYR A 117 5.69 9.55 2.23
N ILE A 118 4.63 9.03 2.85
CA ILE A 118 3.37 8.73 2.16
C ILE A 118 2.26 9.47 2.91
N LYS A 119 1.50 10.31 2.21
CA LYS A 119 0.33 11.02 2.75
C LYS A 119 -0.86 10.07 2.99
N PRO A 120 -1.85 10.49 3.80
CA PRO A 120 -3.08 9.73 3.98
C PRO A 120 -3.77 9.42 2.66
N HIS A 121 -3.98 8.13 2.37
CA HIS A 121 -4.70 7.68 1.19
C HIS A 121 -5.36 6.32 1.43
N VAL A 122 -6.29 5.96 0.54
CA VAL A 122 -6.86 4.61 0.46
C VAL A 122 -6.48 4.03 -0.89
N ASP A 123 -5.91 2.82 -0.90
CA ASP A 123 -5.55 2.13 -2.15
C ASP A 123 -6.80 1.95 -3.02
N SER A 124 -6.67 2.19 -4.33
CA SER A 124 -7.80 2.14 -5.24
C SER A 124 -8.55 0.82 -5.20
N ILE A 125 -9.86 0.87 -4.98
CA ILE A 125 -10.74 -0.31 -4.99
C ILE A 125 -10.86 -0.96 -6.37
N LYS A 126 -10.53 -0.21 -7.44
CA LYS A 126 -10.58 -0.71 -8.82
C LYS A 126 -9.43 -1.67 -9.13
N PHE A 127 -8.34 -1.57 -8.39
CA PHE A 127 -7.09 -2.24 -8.72
C PHE A 127 -6.49 -3.04 -7.55
N CYS A 128 -6.93 -2.80 -6.32
CA CYS A 128 -6.56 -3.57 -5.13
C CYS A 128 -7.82 -4.17 -4.51
N GLY A 129 -7.83 -5.48 -4.30
CA GLY A 129 -8.89 -6.18 -3.57
C GLY A 129 -8.82 -5.94 -2.06
N ALA A 130 -9.42 -6.86 -1.30
CA ALA A 130 -9.68 -6.68 0.13
C ALA A 130 -8.46 -6.77 1.07
N THR A 131 -7.28 -7.17 0.58
CA THR A 131 -6.08 -7.39 1.42
C THR A 131 -4.84 -6.73 0.82
N ILE A 132 -4.10 -6.00 1.66
CA ILE A 132 -2.76 -5.47 1.40
C ILE A 132 -1.81 -6.08 2.44
N ALA A 133 -0.66 -6.56 1.99
CA ALA A 133 0.37 -7.11 2.85
C ALA A 133 1.73 -6.53 2.48
N GLY A 134 2.41 -5.86 3.40
CA GLY A 134 3.68 -5.20 3.11
C GLY A 134 4.80 -5.60 4.06
N LEU A 135 5.94 -5.95 3.48
CA LEU A 135 7.19 -6.14 4.20
C LEU A 135 7.90 -4.79 4.35
N SER A 136 8.55 -4.57 5.49
CA SER A 136 9.38 -3.39 5.74
C SER A 136 10.85 -3.79 5.86
N LEU A 137 11.75 -3.05 5.21
CA LEU A 137 13.19 -3.30 5.18
C LEU A 137 13.98 -2.02 5.50
N LEU A 138 15.24 -2.20 5.89
CA LEU A 138 16.27 -1.19 6.14
C LEU A 138 16.05 -0.31 7.39
N SER A 139 14.97 0.46 7.47
CA SER A 139 14.74 1.40 8.57
C SER A 139 13.32 1.34 9.10
N PRO A 140 13.10 1.59 10.41
CA PRO A 140 11.77 1.60 10.99
C PRO A 140 10.93 2.78 10.47
N SER A 141 9.61 2.63 10.57
CA SER A 141 8.65 3.71 10.31
C SER A 141 7.37 3.50 11.11
N VAL A 142 6.54 4.54 11.18
CA VAL A 142 5.18 4.44 11.70
C VAL A 142 4.20 4.55 10.55
N MET A 143 3.31 3.57 10.45
CA MET A 143 2.11 3.67 9.61
C MET A 143 0.96 4.14 10.49
N ARG A 144 0.33 5.26 10.12
CA ARG A 144 -0.87 5.74 10.81
C ARG A 144 -2.09 5.44 9.95
N LEU A 145 -3.14 4.95 10.59
CA LEU A 145 -4.44 4.72 9.98
C LEU A 145 -5.44 5.68 10.60
N VAL A 146 -6.22 6.38 9.78
CA VAL A 146 -7.25 7.33 10.24
C VAL A 146 -8.54 7.06 9.48
N HIS A 147 -9.65 6.90 10.20
CA HIS A 147 -10.94 6.64 9.58
C HIS A 147 -11.35 7.81 8.69
N THR A 148 -11.78 7.52 7.46
CA THR A 148 -12.02 8.54 6.43
C THR A 148 -13.21 9.46 6.73
N GLN A 149 -14.14 9.02 7.59
CA GLN A 149 -15.31 9.81 7.99
C GLN A 149 -15.27 10.26 9.46
N ASP A 150 -14.32 9.76 10.25
CA ASP A 150 -14.20 10.09 11.67
C ASP A 150 -12.73 10.19 12.09
N PRO A 151 -12.11 11.37 12.00
CA PRO A 151 -10.71 11.55 12.35
C PRO A 151 -10.36 11.23 13.82
N GLY A 152 -11.36 11.08 14.71
CA GLY A 152 -11.17 10.63 16.08
C GLY A 152 -10.84 9.14 16.21
N GLU A 153 -11.13 8.34 15.17
CA GLU A 153 -10.78 6.93 15.10
C GLU A 153 -9.47 6.72 14.34
N TRP A 154 -8.43 6.29 15.05
CA TRP A 154 -7.11 6.05 14.45
C TRP A 154 -6.36 4.87 15.08
N LEU A 155 -5.40 4.33 14.31
CA LEU A 155 -4.38 3.39 14.75
C LEU A 155 -2.99 3.89 14.35
N GLU A 156 -1.98 3.52 15.13
CA GLU A 156 -0.58 3.60 14.76
C GLU A 156 0.01 2.20 14.76
N LEU A 157 0.75 1.85 13.72
CA LEU A 157 1.46 0.60 13.54
C LEU A 157 2.96 0.88 13.49
N LEU A 158 3.71 0.26 14.40
CA LEU A 158 5.16 0.33 14.38
C LEU A 158 5.71 -0.73 13.42
N LEU A 159 6.39 -0.27 12.36
CA LEU A 159 6.92 -1.11 11.30
C LEU A 159 8.44 -1.13 11.35
N GLU A 160 9.00 -2.08 12.10
CA GLU A 160 10.45 -2.31 12.13
C GLU A 160 10.94 -3.07 10.87
N PRO A 161 12.24 -2.99 10.52
CA PRO A 161 12.83 -3.88 9.51
C PRO A 161 12.52 -5.34 9.80
N GLY A 162 12.20 -6.10 8.76
CA GLY A 162 11.79 -7.50 8.84
C GLY A 162 10.33 -7.72 9.26
N SER A 163 9.55 -6.68 9.55
CA SER A 163 8.13 -6.82 9.87
C SER A 163 7.24 -7.02 8.63
N LEU A 164 6.13 -7.73 8.83
CA LEU A 164 5.01 -7.82 7.89
C LEU A 164 3.80 -7.09 8.47
N TYR A 165 3.26 -6.09 7.78
CA TYR A 165 1.94 -5.55 8.09
C TYR A 165 0.88 -6.12 7.15
N ILE A 166 -0.35 -6.23 7.64
CA ILE A 166 -1.50 -6.69 6.87
C ILE A 166 -2.68 -5.76 7.15
N LEU A 167 -3.22 -5.16 6.09
CA LEU A 167 -4.45 -4.39 6.12
C LEU A 167 -5.52 -5.15 5.34
N ARG A 168 -6.65 -5.45 5.98
CA ARG A 168 -7.78 -6.13 5.36
C ARG A 168 -9.12 -5.62 5.86
N GLY A 169 -10.17 -5.81 5.08
CA GLY A 169 -11.53 -5.40 5.47
C GLY A 169 -11.58 -3.91 5.81
N SER A 170 -12.17 -3.57 6.97
CA SER A 170 -12.34 -2.18 7.41
C SER A 170 -11.03 -1.38 7.44
N ALA A 171 -9.91 -1.98 7.88
CA ALA A 171 -8.61 -1.32 7.90
C ALA A 171 -8.09 -0.93 6.50
N ARG A 172 -8.54 -1.62 5.45
CA ARG A 172 -8.15 -1.37 4.06
C ARG A 172 -9.12 -0.43 3.33
N TYR A 173 -10.39 -0.39 3.72
CA TYR A 173 -11.44 0.33 3.01
C TYR A 173 -11.86 1.63 3.71
N ASP A 174 -12.06 1.58 5.03
CA ASP A 174 -12.66 2.69 5.78
C ASP A 174 -11.61 3.63 6.37
N PHE A 175 -10.36 3.17 6.45
CA PHE A 175 -9.23 3.89 6.99
C PHE A 175 -8.26 4.29 5.88
N SER A 176 -7.93 5.58 5.85
CA SER A 176 -6.73 6.05 5.15
C SER A 176 -5.50 5.48 5.86
N HIS A 177 -4.41 5.32 5.13
CA HIS A 177 -3.10 4.96 5.69
C HIS A 177 -2.01 5.88 5.15
N GLU A 178 -1.00 6.13 5.99
CA GLU A 178 0.12 7.02 5.70
C GLU A 178 1.42 6.47 6.33
N ILE A 179 2.57 6.86 5.79
CA ILE A 179 3.89 6.62 6.39
C ILE A 179 4.44 7.98 6.80
N LEU A 180 4.57 8.18 8.12
CA LEU A 180 4.89 9.49 8.69
C LEU A 180 6.28 9.96 8.27
N ARG A 181 6.37 11.23 7.83
CA ARG A 181 7.65 11.91 7.57
C ARG A 181 8.49 12.01 8.83
N ASP A 182 9.79 12.26 8.70
CA ASP A 182 10.72 12.21 9.84
C ASP A 182 10.27 13.11 10.99
N GLU A 183 9.90 14.36 10.72
CA GLU A 183 9.54 15.36 11.73
C GLU A 183 8.30 14.96 12.56
N GLU A 184 7.42 14.16 11.99
CA GLU A 184 6.16 13.71 12.59
C GLU A 184 6.20 12.23 12.98
N SER A 185 7.34 11.54 12.80
CA SER A 185 7.46 10.11 13.02
C SER A 185 7.54 9.76 14.50
N PHE A 186 6.38 9.56 15.10
CA PHE A 186 6.19 9.15 16.49
C PHE A 186 5.26 7.96 16.57
N PHE A 187 5.57 7.05 17.49
CA PHE A 187 4.69 5.95 17.88
C PHE A 187 4.26 6.18 19.32
N GLY A 188 3.08 6.76 19.52
CA GLY A 188 2.73 7.46 20.75
C GLY A 188 3.71 8.60 21.04
N GLU A 189 4.32 8.59 22.22
CA GLU A 189 5.30 9.61 22.62
C GLU A 189 6.73 9.28 22.13
N ARG A 190 6.96 8.07 21.63
CA ARG A 190 8.29 7.61 21.24
C ARG A 190 8.63 8.06 19.81
N ARG A 191 9.65 8.90 19.67
CA ARG A 191 10.22 9.27 18.37
C ARG A 191 10.80 8.04 17.66
N ILE A 192 10.46 7.86 16.39
CA ILE A 192 10.99 6.83 15.49
C ILE A 192 11.74 7.52 14.35
N PRO A 193 13.06 7.74 14.46
CA PRO A 193 13.83 8.41 13.41
C PRO A 193 13.70 7.68 12.06
N ARG A 194 13.35 8.42 11.00
CA ARG A 194 13.23 7.86 9.66
C ARG A 194 14.59 7.72 8.99
N GLY A 195 14.78 6.60 8.31
CA GLY A 195 15.87 6.37 7.36
C GLY A 195 15.32 6.05 5.97
N ARG A 196 16.23 5.68 5.06
CA ARG A 196 15.84 5.07 3.79
C ARG A 196 15.13 3.75 4.08
N ARG A 197 13.94 3.57 3.52
CA ARG A 197 13.08 2.42 3.76
C ARG A 197 12.66 1.79 2.44
N ILE A 198 12.86 0.49 2.31
CA ILE A 198 12.27 -0.29 1.21
C ILE A 198 11.05 -1.03 1.76
N SER A 199 9.97 -1.07 0.98
CA SER A 199 8.83 -1.94 1.22
C SER A 199 8.51 -2.80 0.02
N VAL A 200 8.09 -4.02 0.28
CA VAL A 200 7.64 -5.00 -0.71
C VAL A 200 6.16 -5.29 -0.43
N ILE A 201 5.28 -4.81 -1.30
CA ILE A 201 3.83 -4.75 -1.08
C ILE A 201 3.12 -5.72 -2.03
N CYS A 202 2.51 -6.75 -1.44
CA CYS A 202 1.59 -7.67 -2.09
C CYS A 202 0.15 -7.17 -1.92
N ARG A 203 -0.66 -7.30 -2.98
CA ARG A 203 -2.07 -6.95 -2.95
C ARG A 203 -2.90 -8.06 -3.58
N SER A 204 -4.11 -8.25 -3.06
CA SER A 204 -5.10 -9.13 -3.70
C SER A 204 -5.69 -8.48 -4.95
N LEU A 205 -6.12 -9.28 -5.92
CA LEU A 205 -6.97 -8.85 -7.02
C LEU A 205 -8.37 -8.42 -6.50
N PRO A 206 -9.02 -7.43 -7.12
CA PRO A 206 -10.42 -7.10 -6.84
C PRO A 206 -11.37 -8.28 -7.08
N GLU A 207 -12.42 -8.38 -6.27
CA GLU A 207 -13.49 -9.37 -6.48
C GLU A 207 -14.17 -9.15 -7.84
N GLY A 208 -14.46 -10.23 -8.57
CA GLY A 208 -15.01 -10.18 -9.92
C GLY A 208 -13.96 -10.12 -11.05
N MET A 209 -12.68 -9.93 -10.73
CA MET A 209 -11.56 -10.12 -11.67
C MET A 209 -10.82 -11.46 -11.40
N GLY A 210 -11.56 -12.56 -11.34
CA GLY A 210 -10.95 -13.90 -11.34
C GLY A 210 -10.10 -14.12 -12.60
N PRO A 211 -9.26 -15.17 -12.66
CA PRO A 211 -8.59 -15.54 -13.90
C PRO A 211 -9.68 -15.87 -14.94
N GLY A 212 -9.98 -14.90 -15.80
CA GLY A 212 -11.06 -15.00 -16.76
C GLY A 212 -10.86 -16.22 -17.65
N GLU A 213 -11.95 -16.94 -17.89
CA GLU A 213 -12.07 -17.83 -19.03
C GLU A 213 -11.54 -17.11 -20.28
N SER A 214 -10.48 -17.65 -20.85
CA SER A 214 -9.94 -17.22 -22.13
C SER A 214 -11.00 -17.43 -23.20
N GLY A 215 -11.67 -16.38 -23.68
CA GLY A 215 -12.64 -16.60 -24.75
C GLY A 215 -13.46 -15.45 -25.32
N GLN A 216 -13.41 -14.22 -24.81
CA GLN A 216 -14.13 -13.12 -25.47
C GLN A 216 -13.27 -11.86 -25.62
N PRO A 217 -13.10 -11.34 -26.85
CA PRO A 217 -12.49 -10.04 -27.04
C PRO A 217 -13.38 -8.96 -26.39
N PRO A 218 -12.78 -7.85 -25.92
CA PRO A 218 -13.55 -6.74 -25.39
C PRO A 218 -14.57 -6.27 -26.45
N PRO A 219 -15.77 -5.82 -26.03
CA PRO A 219 -16.78 -5.31 -26.96
C PRO A 219 -16.16 -4.20 -27.80
N ALA A 220 -16.29 -4.33 -29.12
CA ALA A 220 -15.75 -3.36 -30.07
C ALA A 220 -16.32 -1.97 -29.78
N LEU A 221 -15.45 -0.96 -29.76
CA LEU A 221 -15.86 0.44 -29.74
C LEU A 221 -16.84 0.69 -30.90
N PRO A 222 -17.93 1.44 -30.67
CA PRO A 222 -18.88 1.73 -31.74
C PRO A 222 -18.16 2.46 -32.89
N PRO A 223 -18.48 2.14 -34.15
CA PRO A 223 -17.81 2.73 -35.30
C PRO A 223 -18.04 4.25 -35.30
N LYS A 224 -16.96 5.02 -35.48
CA LYS A 224 -17.06 6.45 -35.73
C LYS A 224 -17.87 6.65 -37.01
N LEU A 225 -19.10 7.16 -36.90
CA LEU A 225 -19.82 7.67 -38.07
C LEU A 225 -19.01 8.81 -38.66
N LYS A 226 -18.51 8.63 -39.88
CA LYS A 226 -18.04 9.72 -40.73
C LYS A 226 -19.28 10.39 -41.32
N THR A 227 -19.58 11.61 -40.89
CA THR A 227 -20.45 12.50 -41.66
C THR A 227 -19.62 13.23 -42.71
N ALA A 228 -20.21 13.42 -43.88
CA ALA A 228 -19.62 14.10 -45.03
C ALA A 228 -19.57 15.62 -44.82
N ALA A 229 -18.65 16.09 -43.99
CA ALA A 229 -18.14 17.46 -43.97
C ALA A 229 -16.97 17.51 -42.98
N GLY A 230 -15.74 17.62 -43.47
CA GLY A 230 -14.55 17.70 -42.62
C GLY A 230 -14.56 18.95 -41.74
N SER A 231 -14.99 18.82 -40.48
CA SER A 231 -14.71 19.76 -39.40
C SER A 231 -14.94 19.10 -38.04
N TYR A 232 -13.99 19.26 -37.12
CA TYR A 232 -14.12 18.80 -35.73
C TYR A 232 -14.89 19.87 -34.93
N LEU A 233 -16.06 19.52 -34.39
CA LEU A 233 -16.74 20.35 -33.39
C LEU A 233 -16.07 20.13 -32.02
N HIS A 234 -15.65 21.22 -31.39
CA HIS A 234 -15.32 21.27 -29.96
C HIS A 234 -16.58 20.97 -29.14
N LEU A 235 -16.50 19.96 -28.27
CA LEU A 235 -17.49 19.71 -27.22
C LEU A 235 -17.34 20.76 -26.11
N PRO A 236 -18.44 21.17 -25.43
CA PRO A 236 -18.38 22.16 -24.37
C PRO A 236 -17.59 21.64 -23.15
N THR A 237 -16.79 22.52 -22.58
CA THR A 237 -16.12 22.37 -21.29
C THR A 237 -17.17 22.14 -20.21
N VAL A 238 -17.19 20.94 -19.62
CA VAL A 238 -17.92 20.68 -18.38
C VAL A 238 -17.07 21.23 -17.23
N SER A 239 -17.51 22.33 -16.63
CA SER A 239 -16.95 22.86 -15.38
C SER A 239 -17.33 21.94 -14.22
N PHE A 240 -16.34 21.28 -13.60
CA PHE A 240 -16.52 20.62 -12.31
C PHE A 240 -16.33 21.64 -11.18
N GLY A 241 -17.38 21.87 -10.39
CA GLY A 241 -17.29 22.57 -9.10
C GLY A 241 -16.60 21.71 -8.03
N PRO A 242 -16.21 22.29 -6.88
CA PRO A 242 -15.33 21.63 -5.92
C PRO A 242 -16.14 20.71 -4.99
N GLN A 243 -16.12 19.40 -5.23
CA GLN A 243 -16.63 18.40 -4.29
C GLN A 243 -15.72 17.15 -4.25
N ASN A 244 -15.30 16.81 -3.03
CA ASN A 244 -14.63 15.60 -2.53
C ASN A 244 -13.30 15.15 -3.17
N GLN A 245 -12.21 15.52 -2.50
CA GLN A 245 -10.87 14.93 -2.64
C GLN A 245 -10.85 13.51 -2.04
N ASN A 246 -11.42 12.52 -2.74
CA ASN A 246 -11.02 11.12 -2.55
C ASN A 246 -9.93 10.81 -3.58
N GLN A 247 -8.67 10.97 -3.15
CA GLN A 247 -7.49 10.64 -3.95
C GLN A 247 -7.33 9.12 -4.06
N GLU A 248 -7.81 8.54 -5.16
CA GLU A 248 -7.52 7.15 -5.56
C GLU A 248 -6.07 7.06 -6.08
N CYS A 249 -5.12 6.59 -5.28
CA CYS A 249 -3.73 6.36 -5.72
C CYS A 249 -3.69 5.13 -6.65
N CYS A 250 -3.47 5.34 -7.96
CA CYS A 250 -3.62 4.30 -9.00
C CYS A 250 -2.37 4.01 -9.85
N TYR A 251 -1.22 4.65 -9.62
CA TYR A 251 -0.18 4.61 -10.66
C TYR A 251 0.60 3.28 -10.79
N SER A 252 0.77 2.52 -9.71
CA SER A 252 1.32 1.15 -9.77
C SER A 252 0.52 0.23 -10.71
N LEU A 253 -0.80 0.43 -10.82
CA LEU A 253 -1.70 -0.41 -11.62
C LEU A 253 -2.05 0.16 -13.00
N LEU A 254 -1.97 1.48 -13.19
CA LEU A 254 -2.01 2.10 -14.53
C LEU A 254 -0.80 1.68 -15.40
N TRP A 255 0.35 1.38 -14.77
CA TRP A 255 1.49 0.74 -15.44
C TRP A 255 1.20 -0.70 -15.87
N GLN A 256 0.44 -1.49 -15.10
CA GLN A 256 0.07 -2.86 -15.49
C GLN A 256 -0.72 -2.87 -16.81
N HIS A 257 -1.68 -1.96 -16.98
CA HIS A 257 -2.44 -1.86 -18.23
C HIS A 257 -1.60 -1.39 -19.42
N ARG A 258 -0.65 -0.45 -19.22
CA ARG A 258 0.25 -0.02 -20.31
C ARG A 258 1.28 -1.08 -20.69
N LEU A 259 1.79 -1.87 -19.74
CA LEU A 259 2.78 -2.93 -20.00
C LEU A 259 2.16 -4.19 -20.62
N GLN A 260 0.95 -4.59 -20.20
CA GLN A 260 0.20 -5.68 -20.85
C GLN A 260 -0.18 -5.34 -22.28
N PHE A 261 -0.64 -4.11 -22.54
CA PHE A 261 -0.91 -3.66 -23.91
C PHE A 261 0.36 -3.64 -24.76
N TRP A 262 1.50 -3.21 -24.20
CA TRP A 262 2.76 -3.15 -24.93
C TRP A 262 3.36 -4.54 -25.24
N LEU A 263 3.25 -5.51 -24.32
CA LEU A 263 3.71 -6.89 -24.52
C LEU A 263 2.84 -7.69 -25.51
N GLN A 264 1.51 -7.47 -25.50
CA GLN A 264 0.60 -8.09 -26.49
C GLN A 264 0.77 -7.50 -27.90
N SER A 265 1.32 -6.30 -28.02
CA SER A 265 1.53 -5.62 -29.31
C SER A 265 2.85 -6.00 -30.02
N ARG A 266 3.65 -6.91 -29.45
CA ARG A 266 4.92 -7.40 -30.05
C ARG A 266 4.93 -8.89 -30.41
N ILE A 267 3.80 -9.58 -30.30
CA ILE A 267 3.62 -10.98 -30.75
C ILE A 267 2.70 -11.03 -31.98
N LYS A 268 2.80 -10.03 -32.86
CA LYS A 268 2.31 -10.11 -34.24
C LYS A 268 3.35 -9.54 -35.18
#